data_AF-A0AAE8N308-F1
#
_entry.id   AF-A0AAE8N308-F1
#
_cell.length_a   1.000
_cell.length_b   1.000
_cell.length_c   1.000
_cell.angle_alpha   90.00
_cell.angle_beta   90.00
_cell.angle_gamma   90.00
#
_symmetry.space_group_name_H-M   'P 1'
#
loop_
_entity.id
_entity.type
_entity.pdbx_description
1 polymer ?
#
loop_
_entity_poly.entity_id
_entity_poly.type
_entity_poly.pdbx_seq_one_letter_code
_entity_poly.pdbx_strand_id
1 'polypeptide(L)'
;MHGGTRSPLTALLLAAGFMLPSLPAVTALPNLRIQTLGDSITKGSKSSDGAGYRSRLRNKLTTNSDISVDMVGSLQDGHMADNNHEGHSGEFLAEIANYWQLSIKARPNVVLVHAGSNNMDYGRDIALAPYYMESIIDGIFDKV
;
A
#
# COMPACT_ATOMS: atom_id res chain seq x y z
N MET A 1 19.37 -28.89 82.49
CA MET A 1 19.12 -27.50 82.02
C MET A 1 20.26 -27.08 81.10
N HIS A 2 20.06 -27.14 79.79
CA HIS A 2 20.56 -26.20 78.77
C HIS A 2 20.35 -26.84 77.38
N GLY A 3 19.24 -26.47 76.73
CA GLY A 3 19.00 -26.75 75.32
C GLY A 3 19.65 -25.67 74.46
N GLY A 4 20.43 -26.08 73.46
CA GLY A 4 20.98 -25.20 72.44
C GLY A 4 20.42 -25.57 71.07
N THR A 5 19.49 -24.77 70.57
CA THR A 5 18.94 -24.87 69.22
C THR A 5 19.93 -24.25 68.22
N ARG A 6 20.29 -25.00 67.17
CA ARG A 6 21.10 -24.48 66.06
C ARG A 6 20.18 -23.80 65.05
N SER A 7 20.40 -22.50 64.81
CA SER A 7 19.76 -21.70 63.77
C SER A 7 20.28 -22.10 62.37
N PRO A 8 19.43 -22.15 61.31
CA PRO A 8 19.89 -22.21 59.94
C PRO A 8 20.17 -20.80 59.40
N LEU A 9 21.36 -20.60 58.84
CA LEU A 9 21.71 -19.38 58.11
C LEU A 9 20.89 -19.31 56.81
N THR A 10 19.96 -18.36 56.75
CA THR A 10 19.27 -17.99 55.52
C THR A 10 20.23 -17.22 54.61
N ALA A 11 20.63 -17.82 53.50
CA ALA A 11 21.36 -17.13 52.44
C ALA A 11 20.39 -16.24 51.63
N LEU A 12 20.50 -14.93 51.79
CA LEU A 12 19.77 -13.96 50.98
C LEU A 12 20.53 -13.74 49.66
N LEU A 13 20.08 -14.36 48.56
CA LEU A 13 20.55 -14.01 47.22
C LEU A 13 19.92 -12.66 46.82
N LEU A 14 20.74 -11.61 46.77
CA LEU A 14 20.38 -10.36 46.10
C LEU A 14 20.51 -10.59 44.58
N ALA A 15 19.40 -10.84 43.89
CA ALA A 15 19.38 -10.80 42.43
C ALA A 15 19.37 -9.32 41.99
N ALA A 16 20.54 -8.78 41.66
CA ALA A 16 20.63 -7.48 41.00
C ALA A 16 20.01 -7.60 39.60
N GLY A 17 18.81 -7.04 39.41
CA GLY A 17 18.12 -7.01 38.13
C GLY A 17 18.87 -6.14 37.12
N PHE A 18 19.62 -6.77 36.21
CA PHE A 18 20.10 -6.09 35.02
C PHE A 18 18.90 -5.82 34.09
N MET A 19 18.43 -4.58 34.06
CA MET A 19 17.54 -4.10 33.01
C MET A 19 18.35 -3.97 31.72
N LEU A 20 18.16 -4.91 30.80
CA LEU A 20 18.67 -4.78 29.44
C LEU A 20 17.96 -3.59 28.79
N PRO A 21 18.67 -2.66 28.13
CA PRO A 21 18.03 -1.60 27.37
C PRO A 21 17.18 -2.24 26.25
N SER A 22 15.88 -1.92 26.23
CA SER A 22 15.02 -2.30 25.12
C SER A 22 15.53 -1.64 23.86
N LEU A 23 15.86 -2.43 22.83
CA LEU A 23 16.10 -1.89 21.50
C LEU A 23 14.88 -1.06 21.08
N PRO A 24 15.06 0.08 20.38
CA PRO A 24 13.93 0.81 19.83
C PRO A 24 13.07 -0.16 19.01
N ALA A 25 11.77 -0.17 19.28
CA ALA A 25 10.83 -0.94 18.50
C ALA A 25 11.04 -0.56 17.02
N VAL A 26 11.30 -1.56 16.17
CA VAL A 26 11.20 -1.36 14.73
C VAL A 26 9.82 -0.80 14.48
N THR A 27 9.73 0.42 13.93
CA THR A 27 8.43 0.96 13.53
C THR A 27 7.84 -0.03 12.55
N ALA A 28 6.67 -0.58 12.88
CA ALA A 28 5.94 -1.41 11.94
C ALA A 28 5.76 -0.61 10.64
N LEU A 29 5.93 -1.28 9.49
CA LEU A 29 5.68 -0.63 8.21
C LEU A 29 4.22 -0.13 8.19
N PRO A 30 3.94 1.04 7.58
CA PRO A 30 2.59 1.55 7.54
C PRO A 30 1.70 0.62 6.70
N ASN A 31 0.42 0.54 7.06
CA ASN A 31 -0.59 -0.06 6.19
C ASN A 31 -0.60 0.65 4.84
N LEU A 32 -0.55 -0.10 3.74
CA LEU A 32 -0.57 0.43 2.40
C LEU A 32 -2.02 0.62 1.94
N ARG A 33 -2.39 1.85 1.61
CA ARG A 33 -3.62 2.19 0.89
C ARG A 33 -3.23 2.59 -0.53
N ILE A 34 -3.49 1.70 -1.47
CA ILE A 34 -2.93 1.75 -2.82
C ILE A 34 -4.02 2.13 -3.81
N GLN A 35 -3.92 3.32 -4.40
CA GLN A 35 -4.74 3.69 -5.54
C GLN A 35 -4.01 3.27 -6.83
N THR A 36 -4.67 2.51 -7.69
CA THR A 36 -4.13 2.16 -9.01
C THR A 36 -4.90 2.93 -10.08
N LEU A 37 -4.26 3.94 -10.66
CA LEU A 37 -4.82 4.85 -11.65
C LEU A 37 -4.32 4.47 -13.04
N GLY A 38 -5.21 4.36 -14.01
CA GLY A 38 -4.79 4.15 -15.38
C GLY A 38 -5.88 3.75 -16.34
N ASP A 39 -5.44 3.12 -17.42
CA ASP A 39 -6.31 2.68 -18.50
C ASP A 39 -6.72 1.19 -18.37
N SER A 40 -7.01 0.55 -19.50
CA SER A 40 -7.40 -0.85 -19.61
C SER A 40 -6.38 -1.83 -19.02
N ILE A 41 -5.10 -1.49 -18.99
CA ILE A 41 -4.03 -2.31 -18.42
C ILE A 41 -4.16 -2.35 -16.89
N THR A 42 -4.45 -1.20 -16.27
CA THR A 42 -4.74 -1.12 -14.82
C THR A 42 -6.06 -1.81 -14.50
N LYS A 43 -7.09 -1.64 -15.33
CA LYS A 43 -8.35 -2.41 -15.18
C LYS A 43 -8.09 -3.91 -15.20
N GLY A 44 -7.18 -4.38 -16.05
CA GLY A 44 -6.93 -5.80 -16.28
C GLY A 44 -7.71 -6.35 -17.47
N SER A 45 -8.07 -5.50 -18.42
CA SER A 45 -8.75 -5.93 -19.66
C SER A 45 -7.91 -6.97 -20.39
N LYS A 46 -8.55 -8.08 -20.79
CA LYS A 46 -7.91 -9.22 -21.47
C LYS A 46 -6.87 -10.00 -20.64
N SER A 47 -6.64 -9.64 -19.38
CA SER A 47 -5.84 -10.49 -18.48
C SER A 47 -6.65 -11.74 -18.09
N SER A 48 -5.96 -12.85 -17.82
CA SER A 48 -6.60 -14.14 -17.51
C SER A 48 -7.48 -14.12 -16.26
N ASP A 49 -7.17 -13.22 -15.32
CA ASP A 49 -7.90 -13.03 -14.06
C ASP A 49 -8.75 -11.74 -14.05
N GLY A 50 -8.73 -10.95 -15.12
CA GLY A 50 -9.39 -9.65 -15.18
C GLY A 50 -8.81 -8.60 -14.22
N ALA A 51 -7.68 -8.87 -13.55
CA ALA A 51 -7.10 -8.03 -12.51
C ALA A 51 -5.81 -7.31 -12.98
N GLY A 52 -5.30 -7.64 -14.16
CA GLY A 52 -4.09 -7.05 -14.70
C GLY A 52 -2.89 -7.31 -13.80
N TYR A 53 -2.12 -6.27 -13.48
CA TYR A 53 -0.98 -6.40 -12.57
C TYR A 53 -1.39 -6.39 -11.08
N ARG A 54 -2.62 -5.97 -10.74
CA ARG A 54 -3.05 -5.66 -9.37
C ARG A 54 -3.00 -6.88 -8.46
N SER A 55 -3.48 -8.03 -8.93
CA SER A 55 -3.47 -9.29 -8.19
C SER A 55 -2.03 -9.71 -7.81
N ARG A 56 -1.11 -9.68 -8.78
CA ARG A 56 0.30 -10.04 -8.55
C ARG A 56 1.01 -9.06 -7.64
N LEU A 57 0.75 -7.76 -7.79
CA LEU A 57 1.30 -6.71 -6.92
C LEU A 57 0.85 -6.94 -5.47
N ARG A 58 -0.46 -7.06 -5.25
CA ARG A 58 -1.02 -7.27 -3.90
C ARG A 58 -0.46 -8.52 -3.26
N ASN A 59 -0.47 -9.65 -3.97
CA ASN A 59 0.04 -10.92 -3.45
C ASN A 59 1.52 -10.82 -3.01
N LYS A 60 2.35 -10.10 -3.77
CA LYS A 60 3.76 -9.89 -3.41
C LYS A 60 3.91 -9.05 -2.15
N LEU A 61 3.12 -7.99 -2.01
CA LEU A 61 3.16 -7.11 -0.84
C LEU A 61 2.65 -7.81 0.44
N THR A 62 1.59 -8.61 0.33
CA THR A 62 1.00 -9.33 1.47
C THR A 62 1.72 -10.64 1.82
N THR A 63 2.72 -11.06 1.03
CA THR A 63 3.56 -12.22 1.40
C THR A 63 4.41 -11.91 2.63
N ASN A 64 4.72 -10.64 2.88
CA ASN A 64 5.31 -10.19 4.14
C ASN A 64 4.18 -10.02 5.18
N SER A 65 4.21 -10.80 6.27
CA SER A 65 3.15 -10.87 7.28
C SER A 65 2.84 -9.52 7.96
N ASP A 66 3.78 -8.59 7.90
CA ASP A 66 3.72 -7.37 8.69
C ASP A 66 3.14 -6.18 7.90
N ILE A 67 2.74 -6.39 6.64
CA ILE A 67 2.18 -5.35 5.76
C ILE A 67 0.72 -5.65 5.43
N SER A 68 -0.18 -4.79 5.90
CA SER A 68 -1.56 -4.75 5.43
C SER A 68 -1.68 -3.96 4.13
N VAL A 69 -2.46 -4.47 3.18
CA VAL A 69 -2.73 -3.81 1.90
C VAL A 69 -4.24 -3.65 1.71
N ASP A 70 -4.63 -2.41 1.45
CA ASP A 70 -5.97 -1.95 1.09
C ASP A 70 -5.89 -1.30 -0.30
N MET A 71 -6.48 -1.92 -1.31
CA MET A 71 -6.60 -1.36 -2.65
C MET A 71 -7.79 -0.40 -2.63
N VAL A 72 -7.58 0.84 -3.07
CA VAL A 72 -8.63 1.87 -3.08
C VAL A 72 -8.98 2.28 -4.50
N GLY A 73 -10.26 2.50 -4.74
CA GLY A 73 -10.80 2.81 -6.06
C GLY A 73 -12.32 2.83 -6.08
N SER A 74 -12.86 3.47 -7.10
CA SER A 74 -14.29 3.55 -7.39
C SER A 74 -14.81 2.38 -8.21
N LEU A 75 -13.93 1.65 -8.89
CA LEU A 75 -14.23 0.48 -9.70
C LEU A 75 -13.79 -0.81 -9.02
N GLN A 76 -14.46 -1.92 -9.37
CA GLN A 76 -14.13 -3.27 -8.93
C GLN A 76 -14.21 -4.24 -10.12
N ASP A 77 -13.06 -4.78 -10.51
CA ASP A 77 -12.95 -5.76 -11.59
C ASP A 77 -11.91 -6.83 -11.28
N GLY A 78 -12.12 -8.03 -11.82
CA GLY A 78 -11.18 -9.15 -11.76
C GLY A 78 -11.33 -10.05 -10.53
N HIS A 79 -10.76 -11.25 -10.63
CA HIS A 79 -10.73 -12.26 -9.58
C HIS A 79 -9.48 -12.10 -8.70
N MET A 80 -9.57 -11.21 -7.71
CA MET A 80 -8.56 -11.02 -6.68
C MET A 80 -9.20 -10.61 -5.36
N ALA A 81 -8.50 -10.81 -4.25
CA ALA A 81 -8.88 -10.19 -2.99
C ALA A 81 -8.71 -8.67 -3.09
N ASP A 82 -9.71 -7.92 -2.62
CA ASP A 82 -9.70 -6.47 -2.58
C ASP A 82 -9.39 -5.86 -3.97
N ASN A 83 -10.36 -6.00 -4.87
CA ASN A 83 -10.19 -5.75 -6.28
C ASN A 83 -10.53 -4.31 -6.70
N ASN A 84 -10.52 -3.36 -5.76
CA ASN A 84 -10.80 -1.95 -6.06
C ASN A 84 -9.68 -1.31 -6.92
N HIS A 85 -10.03 -0.40 -7.83
CA HIS A 85 -9.07 0.34 -8.66
C HIS A 85 -9.68 1.61 -9.32
N GLU A 86 -8.83 2.40 -9.98
CA GLU A 86 -9.18 3.52 -10.87
C GLU A 86 -8.62 3.25 -12.29
N GLY A 87 -8.93 2.07 -12.81
CA GLY A 87 -8.52 1.61 -14.14
C GLY A 87 -9.66 1.75 -15.13
N HIS A 88 -9.58 2.74 -16.02
CA HIS A 88 -10.67 3.14 -16.91
C HIS A 88 -10.34 2.77 -18.35
N SER A 89 -10.94 1.67 -18.85
CA SER A 89 -10.60 1.13 -20.18
C SER A 89 -10.95 2.09 -21.32
N GLY A 90 -10.00 2.31 -22.21
CA GLY A 90 -10.16 3.13 -23.41
C GLY A 90 -9.92 4.63 -23.19
N GLU A 91 -9.73 5.05 -21.94
CA GLU A 91 -9.55 6.45 -21.60
C GLU A 91 -8.14 6.97 -21.90
N PHE A 92 -8.04 8.23 -22.30
CA PHE A 92 -6.77 8.90 -22.56
C PHE A 92 -6.33 9.67 -21.31
N LEU A 93 -5.10 10.20 -21.35
CA LEU A 93 -4.55 10.96 -20.23
C LEU A 93 -5.42 12.16 -19.81
N ALA A 94 -6.11 12.81 -20.76
CA ALA A 94 -6.97 13.96 -20.47
C ALA A 94 -8.13 13.58 -19.52
N GLU A 95 -8.74 12.42 -19.74
CA GLU A 95 -9.83 11.90 -18.91
C GLU A 95 -9.26 11.29 -17.61
N ILE A 96 -8.20 10.49 -17.70
CA ILE A 96 -7.51 9.86 -16.55
C ILE A 96 -7.04 10.90 -15.52
N ALA A 97 -6.65 12.10 -15.96
CA ALA A 97 -6.26 13.20 -15.09
C ALA A 97 -7.32 13.62 -14.06
N ASN A 98 -8.58 13.16 -14.20
CA ASN A 98 -9.67 13.47 -13.29
C ASN A 98 -10.03 12.30 -12.35
N TYR A 99 -9.65 11.06 -12.66
CA TYR A 99 -10.18 9.89 -11.94
C TYR A 99 -9.51 9.61 -10.60
N TRP A 100 -8.30 10.10 -10.36
CA TRP A 100 -7.66 9.97 -9.03
C TRP A 100 -8.51 10.59 -7.91
N GLN A 101 -9.33 11.60 -8.25
CA GLN A 101 -10.21 12.31 -7.31
C GLN A 101 -11.33 11.42 -6.76
N LEU A 102 -11.73 10.37 -7.51
CA LEU A 102 -12.88 9.53 -7.15
C LEU A 102 -12.65 8.72 -5.87
N SER A 103 -11.39 8.34 -5.60
CA SER A 103 -11.01 7.55 -4.43
C SER A 103 -9.98 8.24 -3.51
N ILE A 104 -9.60 9.49 -3.79
CA ILE A 104 -8.63 10.24 -2.96
C ILE A 104 -9.08 10.40 -1.50
N LYS A 105 -10.40 10.41 -1.24
CA LYS A 105 -10.97 10.48 0.12
C LYS A 105 -10.60 9.27 0.99
N ALA A 106 -10.23 8.14 0.40
CA ALA A 106 -9.67 7.00 1.12
C ALA A 106 -8.23 7.25 1.63
N ARG A 107 -7.65 8.42 1.31
CA ARG A 107 -6.30 8.85 1.68
C ARG A 107 -5.24 7.82 1.30
N PRO A 108 -5.12 7.46 0.01
CA PRO A 108 -4.04 6.57 -0.43
C PRO A 108 -2.70 7.13 0.00
N ASN A 109 -1.79 6.27 0.44
CA ASN A 109 -0.40 6.62 0.72
C ASN A 109 0.57 6.07 -0.33
N VAL A 110 0.05 5.36 -1.32
CA VAL A 110 0.74 4.97 -2.55
C VAL A 110 -0.24 5.14 -3.71
N VAL A 111 0.17 5.84 -4.76
CA VAL A 111 -0.58 5.91 -6.02
C VAL A 111 0.30 5.38 -7.14
N LEU A 112 -0.21 4.40 -7.89
CA LEU A 112 0.42 3.88 -9.09
C LEU A 112 -0.28 4.48 -10.29
N VAL A 113 0.46 5.19 -11.14
CA VAL A 113 -0.05 5.74 -12.40
C VAL A 113 0.49 4.91 -13.54
N HIS A 114 -0.41 4.24 -14.28
CA HIS A 114 -0.08 3.52 -15.50
C HIS A 114 -1.07 3.89 -16.59
N ALA A 115 -0.74 4.94 -17.34
CA ALA A 115 -1.61 5.54 -18.34
C ALA A 115 -0.81 6.06 -19.54
N GLY A 116 -1.50 6.36 -20.63
CA GLY A 116 -0.90 6.93 -21.86
C GLY A 116 -0.74 5.93 -23.00
N SER A 117 -1.04 4.65 -22.79
CA SER A 117 -1.01 3.65 -23.87
C SER A 117 -1.97 4.02 -25.00
N ASN A 118 -3.21 4.40 -24.68
CA ASN A 118 -4.20 4.85 -25.66
C ASN A 118 -3.75 6.12 -26.42
N ASN A 119 -3.08 7.07 -25.76
CA ASN A 119 -2.55 8.25 -26.44
C ASN A 119 -1.54 7.86 -27.54
N MET A 120 -0.66 6.92 -27.22
CA MET A 120 0.34 6.40 -28.17
C MET A 120 -0.31 5.57 -29.28
N ASP A 121 -1.24 4.68 -28.96
CA ASP A 121 -1.89 3.79 -29.92
C ASP A 121 -2.72 4.54 -30.96
N TYR A 122 -3.41 5.61 -30.54
CA TYR A 122 -4.30 6.39 -31.42
C TYR A 122 -3.70 7.71 -31.90
N GLY A 123 -2.46 8.04 -31.52
CA GLY A 123 -1.82 9.30 -31.93
C GLY A 123 -2.47 10.56 -31.33
N ARG A 124 -3.24 10.44 -30.25
CA ARG A 124 -4.02 11.53 -29.65
C ARG A 124 -3.21 12.24 -28.56
N ASP A 125 -3.13 13.57 -28.66
CA ASP A 125 -2.59 14.46 -27.61
C ASP A 125 -1.19 14.05 -27.09
N ILE A 126 -0.36 13.40 -27.92
CA ILE A 126 0.97 12.91 -27.52
C ILE A 126 1.84 14.06 -26.98
N ALA A 127 1.80 15.23 -27.63
CA ALA A 127 2.56 16.40 -27.19
C ALA A 127 2.10 16.96 -25.83
N LEU A 128 0.86 16.66 -25.40
CA LEU A 128 0.30 17.08 -24.12
C LEU A 128 0.45 16.01 -23.02
N ALA A 129 0.93 14.82 -23.35
CA ALA A 129 1.10 13.75 -22.36
C ALA A 129 1.94 14.16 -21.13
N PRO A 130 3.06 14.91 -21.26
CA PRO A 130 3.79 15.41 -20.10
C PRO A 130 2.95 16.32 -19.20
N TYR A 131 2.16 17.23 -19.78
CA TYR A 131 1.29 18.15 -19.03
C TYR A 131 0.20 17.40 -18.24
N TYR A 132 -0.44 16.39 -18.84
CA TYR A 132 -1.43 15.59 -18.11
C TYR A 132 -0.80 14.78 -16.99
N MET A 133 0.43 14.26 -17.19
CA MET A 133 1.14 13.52 -16.15
C MET A 133 1.53 14.44 -14.97
N GLU A 134 2.01 15.65 -15.26
CA GLU A 134 2.28 16.68 -14.25
C GLU A 134 1.01 17.02 -13.47
N SER A 135 -0.10 17.28 -14.15
CA SER A 135 -1.40 17.57 -13.52
C SER A 135 -1.91 16.44 -12.60
N ILE A 136 -1.71 15.18 -12.99
CA ILE A 136 -2.03 14.02 -12.14
C ILE A 136 -1.17 14.05 -10.86
N ILE A 137 0.15 14.20 -11.02
CA ILE A 137 1.10 14.14 -9.92
C ILE A 137 0.84 15.28 -8.93
N ASP A 138 0.79 16.52 -9.43
CA ASP A 138 0.57 17.71 -8.60
C ASP A 138 -0.80 17.67 -7.93
N GLY A 139 -1.85 17.27 -8.68
CA GLY A 139 -3.20 17.14 -8.14
C GLY A 139 -3.30 16.14 -6.99
N ILE A 140 -2.58 15.00 -7.07
CA ILE A 140 -2.51 14.03 -5.98
C ILE A 140 -1.77 14.64 -4.78
N PHE A 141 -0.58 15.22 -4.98
CA PHE A 141 0.23 15.78 -3.90
C PHE A 141 -0.46 16.93 -3.17
N ASP A 142 -1.29 17.71 -3.85
CA ASP A 142 -2.09 18.79 -3.24
C ASP A 142 -3.23 18.28 -2.32
N LYS A 143 -3.56 16.98 -2.38
CA LYS A 143 -4.72 16.39 -1.67
C LYS A 143 -4.37 15.32 -0.65
N VAL A 144 -3.13 14.87 -0.56
CA VAL A 144 -2.67 13.82 0.38
C VAL A 144 -1.94 14.38 1.59
#